data_AF-A0AAW4W2K7-F1
#
_entry.id   AF-A0AAW4W2K7-F1
#
_cell.length_a   1.000
_cell.length_b   1.000
_cell.length_c   1.000
_cell.angle_alpha   90.00
_cell.angle_beta   90.00
_cell.angle_gamma   90.00
#
_symmetry.space_group_name_H-M   'P 1'
#
loop_
_entity.id
_entity.type
_entity.pdbx_description
1 polymer ?
#
loop_
_entity_poly.entity_id
_entity_poly.type
_entity_poly.pdbx_seq_one_letter_code
_entity_poly.pdbx_strand_id
1 'polypeptide(L)'
;MLVVIRGAGDIATGIALRLYRAGIRLVLTDLPQPTSIRRTVCFSEAIRLGETVVEGVHARRADTAAEAAALAEQGIIAVLADPEAGCVQELHPDALVDAILAKKNLGTHITDAPIVIAVGPGFTAGVDCHAAVETMRGHTLGRVLYTGSPLPNTGVPGVIGGHAAERVLRAPADGLFEPCREIGDLVETGDTIAYVAGKPMKTTITGCLRGLLQAGVPVHEGMKSGDVDPRGKRENCDTASDKALAVGGGVLEALLHFSNVLH
;
A
#
# COMPACT_ATOMS: atom_id res chain seq x y z
N MET A 1 -19.16 9.97 5.37
CA MET A 1 -18.79 8.73 4.68
C MET A 1 -17.73 7.98 5.48
N LEU A 2 -17.89 6.67 5.69
CA LEU A 2 -16.90 5.73 6.21
C LEU A 2 -16.44 4.83 5.06
N VAL A 3 -15.12 4.72 4.87
CA VAL A 3 -14.52 3.86 3.84
C VAL A 3 -13.57 2.87 4.49
N VAL A 4 -13.74 1.58 4.16
CA VAL A 4 -12.77 0.54 4.48
C VAL A 4 -11.81 0.38 3.30
N ILE A 5 -10.51 0.36 3.56
CA ILE A 5 -9.49 0.08 2.55
C ILE A 5 -8.82 -1.26 2.90
N ARG A 6 -8.91 -2.24 2.00
CA ARG A 6 -8.12 -3.47 2.11
C ARG A 6 -6.69 -3.17 1.69
N GLY A 7 -5.74 -3.39 2.60
CA GLY A 7 -4.34 -3.03 2.47
C GLY A 7 -4.01 -1.73 3.22
N ALA A 8 -2.81 -1.67 3.81
CA ALA A 8 -2.27 -0.48 4.48
C ALA A 8 -0.82 -0.14 4.04
N GLY A 9 -0.35 -0.77 2.95
CA GLY A 9 0.95 -0.47 2.34
C GLY A 9 1.02 0.86 1.56
N ASP A 10 2.07 1.04 0.77
CA ASP A 10 2.42 2.34 0.11
C ASP A 10 1.28 2.92 -0.75
N ILE A 11 0.66 2.11 -1.61
CA ILE A 11 -0.45 2.56 -2.46
C ILE A 11 -1.70 2.86 -1.64
N ALA A 12 -2.07 1.96 -0.72
CA ALA A 12 -3.21 2.15 0.16
C ALA A 12 -3.06 3.40 1.04
N THR A 13 -1.85 3.68 1.51
CA THR A 13 -1.54 4.89 2.27
C THR A 13 -1.70 6.15 1.43
N GLY A 14 -1.24 6.16 0.17
CA GLY A 14 -1.48 7.30 -0.72
C GLY A 14 -2.97 7.54 -1.02
N ILE A 15 -3.76 6.46 -1.13
CA ILE A 15 -5.23 6.55 -1.21
C ILE A 15 -5.79 7.15 0.07
N ALA A 16 -5.44 6.58 1.23
CA ALA A 16 -5.90 7.05 2.53
C ALA A 16 -5.58 8.52 2.78
N LEU A 17 -4.37 9.00 2.43
CA LEU A 17 -4.01 10.41 2.54
C LEU A 17 -4.93 11.33 1.72
N ARG A 18 -5.30 10.94 0.50
CA ARG A 18 -6.23 11.71 -0.34
C ARG A 18 -7.64 11.74 0.24
N LEU A 19 -8.14 10.58 0.67
CA LEU A 19 -9.49 10.47 1.22
C LEU A 19 -9.62 11.18 2.57
N TYR A 20 -8.63 11.02 3.45
CA TYR A 20 -8.57 11.68 4.75
C TYR A 20 -8.61 13.20 4.61
N ARG A 21 -7.77 13.75 3.72
CA ARG A 21 -7.73 15.20 3.43
C ARG A 21 -9.02 15.71 2.80
N ALA A 22 -9.86 14.84 2.24
CA ALA A 22 -11.20 15.15 1.76
C ALA A 22 -12.29 15.00 2.86
N GLY A 23 -11.91 14.74 4.11
CA GLY A 23 -12.85 14.60 5.24
C GLY A 23 -13.52 13.23 5.35
N ILE A 24 -13.00 12.21 4.67
CA ILE A 24 -13.54 10.85 4.70
C ILE A 24 -12.95 10.11 5.91
N ARG A 25 -13.81 9.42 6.67
CA ARG A 25 -13.40 8.57 7.80
C ARG A 25 -12.90 7.23 7.26
N LEU A 26 -11.80 6.74 7.80
CA LEU A 26 -11.08 5.60 7.23
C LEU A 26 -10.79 4.51 8.25
N VAL A 27 -10.99 3.28 7.82
CA VAL A 27 -10.46 2.06 8.45
C VAL A 27 -9.65 1.32 7.39
N LEU A 28 -8.42 0.95 7.71
CA LEU A 28 -7.54 0.17 6.86
C LEU A 28 -7.39 -1.23 7.44
N THR A 29 -7.21 -2.23 6.58
CA THR A 29 -6.85 -3.59 7.01
C THR A 29 -5.55 -4.04 6.39
N ASP A 30 -4.78 -4.89 7.07
CA ASP A 30 -3.58 -5.51 6.51
C ASP A 30 -3.31 -6.88 7.16
N LEU A 31 -2.22 -7.54 6.74
CA LEU A 31 -1.70 -8.75 7.37
C LEU A 31 -1.30 -8.46 8.83
N PRO A 32 -1.42 -9.46 9.74
CA PRO A 32 -0.90 -9.35 11.10
C PRO A 32 0.60 -9.04 11.17
N GLN A 33 1.36 -9.50 10.17
CA GLN A 33 2.75 -9.12 9.95
C GLN A 33 2.88 -8.47 8.56
N PRO A 34 2.76 -7.14 8.46
CA PRO A 34 2.81 -6.45 7.17
C PRO A 34 4.14 -6.62 6.44
N THR A 35 4.07 -6.69 5.12
CA THR A 35 5.23 -6.89 4.23
C THR A 35 5.58 -5.63 3.41
N SER A 36 5.09 -4.47 3.84
CA SER A 36 5.41 -3.19 3.23
C SER A 36 6.88 -2.84 3.41
N ILE A 37 7.61 -2.66 2.31
CA ILE A 37 9.02 -2.26 2.39
C ILE A 37 9.22 -0.76 2.65
N ARG A 38 8.37 0.13 2.12
CA ARG A 38 8.49 1.58 2.34
C ARG A 38 7.82 1.98 3.66
N ARG A 39 8.29 1.38 4.75
CA ARG A 39 7.63 1.41 6.08
C ARG A 39 7.37 2.82 6.62
N THR A 40 8.30 3.75 6.37
CA THR A 40 8.19 5.16 6.78
C THR A 40 7.00 5.91 6.19
N VAL A 41 6.36 5.37 5.15
CA VAL A 41 5.19 5.97 4.47
C VAL A 41 4.03 4.98 4.33
N CYS A 42 3.95 3.97 5.21
CA CYS A 42 2.85 3.02 5.22
C CYS A 42 2.12 3.04 6.57
N PHE A 43 0.79 3.17 6.53
CA PHE A 43 -0.03 3.06 7.74
C PHE A 43 -0.03 1.65 8.34
N SER A 44 0.35 0.63 7.57
CA SER A 44 0.56 -0.74 8.06
C SER A 44 1.52 -0.82 9.25
N GLU A 45 2.46 0.13 9.40
CA GLU A 45 3.38 0.15 10.56
C GLU A 45 2.65 0.35 11.89
N ALA A 46 1.43 0.91 11.90
CA ALA A 46 0.61 0.99 13.11
C ALA A 46 0.35 -0.39 13.71
N ILE A 47 0.23 -1.46 12.90
CA ILE A 47 0.04 -2.83 13.43
C ILE A 47 1.22 -3.25 14.32
N ARG A 48 2.44 -2.90 13.89
CA ARG A 48 3.68 -3.27 14.60
C ARG A 48 4.00 -2.32 15.75
N LEU A 49 3.76 -1.03 15.57
CA LEU A 49 4.18 0.03 16.49
C LEU A 49 3.07 0.50 17.45
N GLY A 50 1.82 0.08 17.21
CA GLY A 50 0.63 0.60 17.89
C GLY A 50 0.09 1.87 17.22
N GLU A 51 0.96 2.74 16.73
CA GLU A 51 0.59 3.96 16.00
C GLU A 51 1.67 4.36 15.00
N THR A 52 1.31 5.21 14.04
CA THR A 52 2.24 5.83 13.11
C THR A 52 1.70 7.16 12.58
N VAL A 53 2.58 8.01 12.05
CA VAL A 53 2.22 9.27 11.40
C VAL A 53 2.86 9.31 10.03
N VAL A 54 2.04 9.54 9.00
CA VAL A 54 2.51 9.73 7.61
C VAL A 54 2.02 11.07 7.11
N GLU A 55 2.95 11.95 6.73
CA GLU A 55 2.66 13.31 6.25
C GLU A 55 1.66 14.08 7.13
N GLY A 56 1.83 13.99 8.46
CA GLY A 56 0.99 14.67 9.45
C GLY A 56 -0.37 14.01 9.73
N VAL A 57 -0.68 12.88 9.08
CA VAL A 57 -1.91 12.11 9.33
C VAL A 57 -1.62 10.96 10.29
N HIS A 58 -2.37 10.90 11.38
CA HIS A 58 -2.22 9.89 12.42
C HIS A 58 -3.02 8.63 12.09
N ALA A 59 -2.37 7.48 12.26
CA ALA A 59 -3.02 6.17 12.24
C ALA A 59 -2.71 5.38 13.50
N ARG A 60 -3.69 4.65 14.02
CA ARG A 60 -3.56 3.82 15.21
C ARG A 60 -4.06 2.41 14.93
N ARG A 61 -3.40 1.43 15.52
CA ARG A 61 -3.89 0.06 15.55
C ARG A 61 -5.22 0.03 16.31
N ALA A 62 -6.16 -0.72 15.76
CA ALA A 62 -7.34 -1.17 16.46
C ALA A 62 -7.29 -2.70 16.55
N ASP A 63 -7.88 -3.26 17.59
CA ASP A 63 -8.00 -4.72 17.75
C ASP A 63 -9.38 -5.25 17.36
N THR A 64 -10.37 -4.37 17.24
CA THR A 64 -11.77 -4.73 16.89
C THR A 64 -12.39 -3.71 15.94
N ALA A 65 -13.45 -4.13 15.22
CA ALA A 65 -14.25 -3.23 14.38
C ALA A 65 -14.83 -2.06 15.19
N ALA A 66 -15.34 -2.32 16.40
CA ALA A 66 -15.88 -1.28 17.28
C ALA A 66 -14.82 -0.23 17.67
N GLU A 67 -13.60 -0.65 18.03
CA GLU A 67 -12.51 0.29 18.30
C GLU A 67 -12.12 1.07 17.04
N ALA A 68 -12.06 0.40 15.89
CA ALA A 68 -11.75 1.05 14.63
C ALA A 68 -12.78 2.13 14.26
N ALA A 69 -14.07 1.87 14.47
CA ALA A 69 -15.13 2.85 14.28
C ALA A 69 -14.97 4.06 15.21
N ALA A 70 -14.72 3.83 16.51
CA ALA A 70 -14.52 4.90 17.48
C ALA A 70 -13.31 5.78 17.16
N LEU A 71 -12.23 5.20 16.64
CA LEU A 71 -11.05 5.93 16.16
C LEU A 71 -11.38 6.77 14.93
N ALA A 72 -12.06 6.17 13.95
CA ALA A 72 -12.44 6.84 12.71
C ALA A 72 -13.38 8.04 12.97
N GLU A 73 -14.26 7.95 13.98
CA GLU A 73 -15.10 9.06 14.43
C GLU A 73 -14.31 10.23 15.03
N GLN A 74 -13.16 9.95 15.64
CA GLN A 74 -12.25 10.97 16.19
C GLN A 74 -11.34 11.58 15.11
N GLY A 75 -11.48 11.17 13.84
CA GLY A 75 -10.61 11.60 12.76
C GLY A 75 -9.21 10.97 12.82
N ILE A 76 -9.08 9.80 13.43
CA ILE A 76 -7.85 8.99 13.43
C ILE A 76 -8.05 7.82 12.48
N ILE A 77 -7.07 7.53 11.61
CA ILE A 77 -7.14 6.36 10.74
C ILE A 77 -6.96 5.10 11.60
N ALA A 78 -7.94 4.21 11.63
CA ALA A 78 -7.79 2.92 12.28
C ALA A 78 -7.12 1.90 11.36
N VAL A 79 -6.24 1.07 11.88
CA VAL A 79 -5.58 -0.02 11.14
C VAL A 79 -5.78 -1.34 11.87
N LEU A 80 -6.41 -2.31 11.19
CA LEU A 80 -6.72 -3.63 11.73
C LEU A 80 -5.80 -4.69 11.10
N ALA A 81 -5.34 -5.64 11.92
CA ALA A 81 -4.75 -6.89 11.45
C ALA A 81 -5.87 -7.86 11.02
N ASP A 82 -6.49 -7.56 9.88
CA ASP A 82 -7.69 -8.24 9.34
C ASP A 82 -7.52 -8.50 7.83
N PRO A 83 -6.77 -9.54 7.43
CA PRO A 83 -6.41 -9.78 6.03
C PRO A 83 -7.62 -10.12 5.14
N GLU A 84 -8.67 -10.67 5.72
CA GLU A 84 -9.90 -11.03 5.05
C GLU A 84 -10.90 -9.87 4.98
N ALA A 85 -10.61 -8.77 5.68
CA ALA A 85 -11.50 -7.62 5.83
C ALA A 85 -12.87 -7.99 6.42
N GLY A 86 -12.88 -8.93 7.37
CA GLY A 86 -14.09 -9.36 8.08
C GLY A 86 -14.81 -8.20 8.79
N CYS A 87 -14.07 -7.16 9.20
CA CYS A 87 -14.64 -5.95 9.80
C CYS A 87 -15.68 -5.24 8.92
N VAL A 88 -15.68 -5.45 7.59
CA VAL A 88 -16.69 -4.89 6.69
C VAL A 88 -18.12 -5.31 7.08
N GLN A 89 -18.29 -6.54 7.57
CA GLN A 89 -19.59 -7.07 7.98
C GLN A 89 -20.14 -6.40 9.24
N GLU A 90 -19.27 -5.88 10.11
CA GLU A 90 -19.65 -5.19 11.34
C GLU A 90 -19.76 -3.68 11.14
N LEU A 91 -18.82 -3.11 10.37
CA LEU A 91 -18.73 -1.66 10.15
C LEU A 91 -19.75 -1.13 9.17
N HIS A 92 -20.25 -1.97 8.26
CA HIS A 92 -21.16 -1.59 7.16
C HIS A 92 -20.72 -0.28 6.48
N PRO A 93 -19.49 -0.22 5.91
CA PRO A 93 -18.96 1.01 5.34
C PRO A 93 -19.77 1.44 4.12
N ASP A 94 -19.75 2.74 3.84
CA ASP A 94 -20.34 3.30 2.62
C ASP A 94 -19.59 2.84 1.37
N ALA A 95 -18.29 2.59 1.51
CA ALA A 95 -17.47 2.04 0.44
C ALA A 95 -16.36 1.09 0.92
N LEU A 96 -16.01 0.14 0.06
CA LEU A 96 -14.85 -0.72 0.16
C LEU A 96 -13.87 -0.40 -0.97
N VAL A 97 -12.60 -0.20 -0.62
CA VAL A 97 -11.51 -0.03 -1.59
C VAL A 97 -10.53 -1.20 -1.47
N ASP A 98 -10.41 -2.04 -2.49
CA ASP A 98 -9.37 -3.06 -2.53
C ASP A 98 -8.07 -2.46 -3.08
N ALA A 99 -7.10 -2.24 -2.20
CA ALA A 99 -5.77 -1.73 -2.50
C ALA A 99 -4.65 -2.71 -2.08
N ILE A 100 -4.95 -4.01 -1.99
CA ILE A 100 -3.95 -5.05 -1.66
C ILE A 100 -2.94 -5.22 -2.80
N LEU A 101 -3.34 -4.94 -4.05
CA LEU A 101 -2.49 -5.01 -5.25
C LEU A 101 -1.96 -6.44 -5.53
N ALA A 102 -2.75 -7.47 -5.20
CA ALA A 102 -2.41 -8.88 -5.37
C ALA A 102 -2.25 -9.34 -6.84
N LYS A 103 -2.60 -8.48 -7.81
CA LYS A 103 -2.55 -8.75 -9.27
C LYS A 103 -3.57 -9.78 -9.76
N LYS A 104 -4.43 -10.23 -8.87
CA LYS A 104 -5.58 -11.11 -9.08
C LYS A 104 -6.62 -10.78 -8.00
N ASN A 105 -7.89 -11.00 -8.30
CA ASN A 105 -8.94 -10.90 -7.29
C ASN A 105 -8.76 -12.02 -6.24
N LEU A 106 -8.72 -11.64 -4.96
CA LEU A 106 -8.57 -12.55 -3.81
C LEU A 106 -9.87 -12.68 -2.99
N GLY A 107 -11.01 -12.38 -3.59
CA GLY A 107 -12.32 -12.45 -2.94
C GLY A 107 -12.92 -11.09 -2.60
N THR A 108 -12.63 -10.07 -3.40
CA THR A 108 -13.43 -8.84 -3.42
C THR A 108 -14.58 -9.03 -4.40
N HIS A 109 -15.78 -8.69 -3.96
CA HIS A 109 -16.99 -8.77 -4.77
C HIS A 109 -17.66 -7.40 -4.85
N ILE A 110 -18.35 -7.13 -5.96
CA ILE A 110 -19.06 -5.86 -6.20
C ILE A 110 -20.14 -5.59 -5.14
N THR A 111 -20.58 -6.63 -4.43
CA THR A 111 -21.60 -6.59 -3.38
C THR A 111 -21.08 -6.40 -1.96
N ASP A 112 -19.75 -6.31 -1.76
CA ASP A 112 -19.16 -6.23 -0.41
C ASP A 112 -19.49 -4.92 0.31
N ALA A 113 -19.84 -3.86 -0.42
CA ALA A 113 -20.29 -2.57 0.09
C ALA A 113 -21.16 -1.86 -0.97
N PRO A 114 -21.91 -0.80 -0.61
CA PRO A 114 -22.67 -0.01 -1.59
C PRO A 114 -21.81 0.55 -2.72
N ILE A 115 -20.55 0.91 -2.42
CA ILE A 115 -19.55 1.29 -3.42
C ILE A 115 -18.33 0.40 -3.24
N VAL A 116 -17.86 -0.22 -4.33
CA VAL A 116 -16.69 -1.11 -4.32
C VAL A 116 -15.74 -0.65 -5.40
N ILE A 117 -14.55 -0.22 -5.02
CA ILE A 117 -13.51 0.23 -5.93
C ILE A 117 -12.31 -0.69 -5.81
N ALA A 118 -11.81 -1.21 -6.92
CA ALA A 118 -10.63 -2.04 -6.92
C ALA A 118 -9.44 -1.33 -7.56
N VAL A 119 -8.23 -1.61 -7.08
CA VAL A 119 -7.04 -0.89 -7.52
C VAL A 119 -6.08 -1.83 -8.25
N GLY A 120 -5.75 -1.50 -9.49
CA GLY A 120 -4.77 -2.20 -10.29
C GLY A 120 -5.25 -3.51 -10.94
N PRO A 121 -4.33 -4.29 -11.53
CA PRO A 121 -4.67 -5.48 -12.30
C PRO A 121 -5.32 -6.57 -11.47
N GLY A 122 -6.13 -7.40 -12.13
CA GLY A 122 -6.81 -8.54 -11.52
C GLY A 122 -8.29 -8.33 -11.26
N PHE A 123 -8.82 -7.14 -11.58
CA PHE A 123 -10.21 -6.76 -11.41
C PHE A 123 -10.83 -6.26 -12.71
N THR A 124 -12.13 -6.43 -12.84
CA THR A 124 -12.95 -5.96 -13.95
C THR A 124 -14.10 -5.13 -13.42
N ALA A 125 -14.16 -3.86 -13.81
CA ALA A 125 -15.26 -2.96 -13.46
C ALA A 125 -16.57 -3.43 -14.11
N GLY A 126 -17.65 -3.41 -13.33
CA GLY A 126 -18.96 -3.99 -13.67
C GLY A 126 -19.09 -5.49 -13.38
N VAL A 127 -18.03 -6.15 -12.92
CA VAL A 127 -18.04 -7.58 -12.56
C VAL A 127 -17.56 -7.77 -11.13
N ASP A 128 -16.30 -7.42 -10.85
CA ASP A 128 -15.68 -7.58 -9.53
C ASP A 128 -15.93 -6.37 -8.63
N CYS A 129 -16.12 -5.19 -9.23
CA CYS A 129 -16.21 -3.90 -8.55
C CYS A 129 -16.99 -2.89 -9.40
N HIS A 130 -17.42 -1.79 -8.79
CA HIS A 130 -18.13 -0.71 -9.48
C HIS A 130 -17.18 0.12 -10.37
N ALA A 131 -15.95 0.34 -9.91
CA ALA A 131 -14.89 0.92 -10.72
C ALA A 131 -13.52 0.33 -10.37
N ALA A 132 -12.63 0.31 -11.37
CA ALA A 132 -11.25 -0.08 -11.20
C ALA A 132 -10.31 1.11 -11.48
N VAL A 133 -9.24 1.27 -10.69
CA VAL A 133 -8.27 2.37 -10.87
C VAL A 133 -6.96 1.85 -11.44
N GLU A 134 -6.49 2.47 -12.52
CA GLU A 134 -5.23 2.12 -13.17
C GLU A 134 -4.01 2.45 -12.28
N THR A 135 -3.06 1.51 -12.22
CA THR A 135 -1.83 1.63 -11.41
C THR A 135 -0.55 1.55 -12.23
N MET A 136 -0.62 1.18 -13.51
CA MET A 136 0.52 1.16 -14.41
C MET A 136 1.06 2.58 -14.57
N ARG A 137 2.37 2.75 -14.45
CA ARG A 137 3.00 4.05 -14.72
C ARG A 137 2.88 4.35 -16.21
N GLY A 138 2.45 5.56 -16.54
CA GLY A 138 2.25 6.00 -17.91
C GLY A 138 1.10 7.00 -18.00
N HIS A 139 0.61 7.23 -19.21
CA HIS A 139 -0.43 8.22 -19.49
C HIS A 139 -1.77 7.94 -18.80
N THR A 140 -2.04 6.69 -18.44
CA THR A 140 -3.30 6.25 -17.84
C THR A 140 -3.25 6.11 -16.32
N LEU A 141 -2.11 6.38 -15.68
CA LEU A 141 -1.94 6.21 -14.23
C LEU A 141 -3.02 6.99 -13.44
N GLY A 142 -3.71 6.30 -12.53
CA GLY A 142 -4.75 6.88 -11.68
C GLY A 142 -6.11 7.07 -12.37
N ARG A 143 -6.24 6.72 -13.66
CA ARG A 143 -7.52 6.83 -14.38
C ARG A 143 -8.53 5.83 -13.82
N VAL A 144 -9.76 6.28 -13.65
CA VAL A 144 -10.90 5.46 -13.28
C VAL A 144 -11.46 4.75 -14.50
N LEU A 145 -11.69 3.45 -14.37
CA LEU A 145 -12.35 2.60 -15.35
C LEU A 145 -13.69 2.17 -14.78
N TYR A 146 -14.77 2.59 -15.42
CA TYR A 146 -16.14 2.18 -15.09
C TYR A 146 -16.57 0.91 -15.83
N THR A 147 -15.78 0.50 -16.82
CA THR A 147 -15.93 -0.75 -17.57
C THR A 147 -14.55 -1.30 -17.93
N GLY A 148 -14.39 -2.62 -17.96
CA GLY A 148 -13.14 -3.28 -18.32
C GLY A 148 -12.14 -3.34 -17.16
N SER A 149 -10.87 -3.62 -17.48
CA SER A 149 -9.84 -3.95 -16.48
C SER A 149 -8.60 -3.05 -16.61
N PRO A 150 -7.92 -2.72 -15.50
CA PRO A 150 -6.60 -2.10 -15.55
C PRO A 150 -5.59 -2.96 -16.31
N LEU A 151 -4.52 -2.32 -16.80
CA LEU A 151 -3.46 -3.00 -17.54
C LEU A 151 -2.85 -4.16 -16.73
N PRO A 152 -2.59 -5.32 -17.37
CA PRO A 152 -2.08 -6.50 -16.69
C PRO A 152 -0.70 -6.25 -16.07
N ASN A 153 -0.38 -7.04 -15.04
CA ASN A 153 0.93 -6.99 -14.40
C ASN A 153 2.03 -7.41 -15.39
N THR A 154 2.96 -6.50 -15.70
CA THR A 154 4.10 -6.78 -16.60
C THR A 154 5.23 -7.54 -15.90
N GLY A 155 5.21 -7.63 -14.57
CA GLY A 155 6.32 -8.19 -13.77
C GLY A 155 7.54 -7.27 -13.65
N VAL A 156 7.59 -6.18 -14.43
CA VAL A 156 8.70 -5.22 -14.45
C VAL A 156 8.38 -4.04 -13.54
N PRO A 157 9.21 -3.73 -12.53
CA PRO A 157 9.01 -2.54 -11.71
C PRO A 157 9.15 -1.26 -12.54
N GLY A 158 8.35 -0.24 -12.21
CA GLY A 158 8.45 1.06 -12.90
C GLY A 158 9.83 1.71 -12.74
N VAL A 159 10.25 2.42 -13.80
CA VAL A 159 11.52 3.13 -13.88
C VAL A 159 11.56 4.31 -12.91
N ILE A 160 12.66 4.46 -12.18
CA ILE A 160 12.98 5.64 -11.35
C ILE A 160 14.43 5.97 -11.60
N GLY A 161 14.73 7.22 -11.98
CA GLY A 161 16.10 7.66 -12.23
C GLY A 161 16.87 6.80 -13.25
N GLY A 162 16.18 6.23 -14.24
CA GLY A 162 16.79 5.35 -15.25
C GLY A 162 16.82 3.86 -14.91
N HIS A 163 16.49 3.47 -13.66
CA HIS A 163 16.56 2.07 -13.21
C HIS A 163 15.18 1.46 -12.94
N ALA A 164 15.01 0.18 -13.28
CA ALA A 164 13.72 -0.52 -13.17
C ALA A 164 13.79 -1.71 -12.20
N ALA A 165 14.28 -2.86 -12.68
CA ALA A 165 14.39 -4.06 -11.87
C ALA A 165 15.53 -3.97 -10.87
N GLU A 166 16.63 -3.29 -11.22
CA GLU A 166 17.85 -3.30 -10.39
C GLU A 166 17.60 -2.67 -9.03
N ARG A 167 16.77 -1.62 -8.94
CA ARG A 167 16.46 -0.99 -7.64
C ARG A 167 15.81 -1.91 -6.61
N VAL A 168 15.14 -2.98 -7.04
CA VAL A 168 14.37 -3.85 -6.15
C VAL A 168 15.27 -4.93 -5.56
N LEU A 169 15.40 -4.94 -4.24
CA LEU A 169 16.19 -5.93 -3.51
C LEU A 169 15.30 -7.12 -3.14
N ARG A 170 15.84 -8.33 -3.34
CA ARG A 170 15.11 -9.59 -3.15
C ARG A 170 15.86 -10.48 -2.17
N ALA A 171 15.11 -11.17 -1.31
CA ALA A 171 15.66 -12.09 -0.33
C ALA A 171 16.49 -13.20 -1.03
N PRO A 172 17.71 -13.49 -0.56
CA PRO A 172 18.62 -14.47 -1.19
C PRO A 172 18.36 -15.92 -0.77
N ALA A 173 17.39 -16.16 0.12
CA ALA A 173 17.00 -17.47 0.62
C ALA A 173 15.63 -17.37 1.31
N ASP A 174 15.08 -18.54 1.65
CA ASP A 174 14.01 -18.66 2.64
C ASP A 174 14.57 -18.45 4.06
N GLY A 175 13.83 -17.76 4.92
CA GLY A 175 14.22 -17.57 6.32
C GLY A 175 13.64 -16.31 6.96
N LEU A 176 14.14 -15.97 8.14
CA LEU A 176 13.81 -14.70 8.79
C LEU A 176 14.68 -13.58 8.21
N PHE A 177 14.06 -12.43 7.97
CA PHE A 177 14.73 -11.24 7.48
C PHE A 177 15.48 -10.51 8.60
N GLU A 178 16.78 -10.25 8.40
CA GLU A 178 17.66 -9.62 9.39
C GLU A 178 18.32 -8.36 8.78
N PRO A 179 17.68 -7.18 8.87
CA PRO A 179 18.24 -5.95 8.34
C PRO A 179 19.48 -5.52 9.15
N CYS A 180 20.50 -5.01 8.47
CA CYS A 180 21.68 -4.40 9.10
C CYS A 180 21.90 -2.93 8.68
N ARG A 181 20.93 -2.35 7.96
CA ARG A 181 20.85 -0.95 7.52
C ARG A 181 19.45 -0.41 7.77
N GLU A 182 19.27 0.90 7.62
CA GLU A 182 17.99 1.56 7.81
C GLU A 182 17.49 2.30 6.56
N ILE A 183 16.17 2.51 6.49
CA ILE A 183 15.58 3.36 5.45
C ILE A 183 16.12 4.78 5.63
N GLY A 184 16.63 5.37 4.54
CA GLY A 184 17.27 6.68 4.52
C GLY A 184 18.79 6.63 4.43
N ASP A 185 19.41 5.45 4.63
CA ASP A 185 20.86 5.28 4.43
C ASP A 185 21.24 5.50 2.97
N LEU A 186 22.34 6.21 2.75
CA LEU A 186 23.02 6.23 1.45
C LEU A 186 23.86 4.97 1.32
N VAL A 187 23.74 4.31 0.17
CA VAL A 187 24.37 3.01 -0.09
C VAL A 187 25.05 3.03 -1.45
N GLU A 188 26.15 2.30 -1.56
CA GLU A 188 26.86 2.04 -2.81
C GLU A 188 26.50 0.65 -3.36
N THR A 189 26.72 0.43 -4.65
CA THR A 189 26.58 -0.90 -5.24
C THR A 189 27.47 -1.92 -4.53
N GLY A 190 26.88 -3.05 -4.12
CA GLY A 190 27.58 -4.15 -3.46
C GLY A 190 27.51 -4.13 -1.92
N ASP A 191 27.01 -3.03 -1.33
CA ASP A 191 26.76 -2.93 0.10
C ASP A 191 25.79 -4.03 0.57
N THR A 192 26.09 -4.65 1.71
CA THR A 192 25.17 -5.57 2.37
C THR A 192 24.21 -4.78 3.26
N ILE A 193 22.91 -5.01 3.06
CA ILE A 193 21.86 -4.26 3.75
C ILE A 193 20.96 -5.13 4.63
N ALA A 194 21.00 -6.45 4.44
CA ALA A 194 20.34 -7.43 5.30
C ALA A 194 20.97 -8.81 5.13
N TYR A 195 20.58 -9.74 5.99
CA TYR A 195 20.84 -11.16 5.88
C TYR A 195 19.54 -11.96 5.89
N VAL A 196 19.56 -13.12 5.24
CA VAL A 196 18.51 -14.15 5.37
C VAL A 196 19.20 -15.50 5.42
N ALA A 197 18.98 -16.25 6.51
CA ALA A 197 19.67 -17.53 6.75
C ALA A 197 21.21 -17.42 6.59
N GLY A 198 21.79 -16.32 7.07
CA GLY A 198 23.22 -16.03 6.95
C GLY A 198 23.71 -15.58 5.57
N LYS A 199 22.86 -15.61 4.53
CA LYS A 199 23.21 -15.11 3.19
C LYS A 199 23.02 -13.59 3.09
N PRO A 200 24.01 -12.83 2.59
CA PRO A 200 23.90 -11.38 2.48
C PRO A 200 23.00 -10.98 1.31
N MET A 201 22.06 -10.06 1.56
CA MET A 201 21.32 -9.34 0.53
C MET A 201 22.07 -8.04 0.21
N LYS A 202 22.54 -7.90 -1.03
CA LYS A 202 23.37 -6.78 -1.47
C LYS A 202 22.62 -5.83 -2.38
N THR A 203 23.00 -4.55 -2.35
CA THR A 203 22.59 -3.55 -3.32
C THR A 203 23.20 -3.82 -4.69
N THR A 204 22.44 -3.50 -5.73
CA THR A 204 22.83 -3.64 -7.15
C THR A 204 23.09 -2.27 -7.80
N ILE A 205 22.66 -1.19 -7.13
CA ILE A 205 22.82 0.20 -7.56
C ILE A 205 23.17 1.08 -6.36
N THR A 206 23.86 2.18 -6.62
CA THR A 206 24.09 3.27 -5.67
C THR A 206 22.85 4.14 -5.54
N GLY A 207 22.56 4.63 -4.33
CA GLY A 207 21.44 5.53 -4.08
C GLY A 207 21.06 5.65 -2.61
N CYS A 208 19.80 5.96 -2.35
CA CYS A 208 19.24 5.98 -1.00
C CYS A 208 18.39 4.73 -0.77
N LEU A 209 18.62 3.98 0.30
CA LEU A 209 17.76 2.87 0.68
C LEU A 209 16.39 3.41 1.09
N ARG A 210 15.39 3.31 0.22
CA ARG A 210 14.07 3.93 0.42
C ARG A 210 13.00 2.97 0.92
N GLY A 211 13.29 1.68 0.94
CA GLY A 211 12.43 0.65 1.49
C GLY A 211 13.22 -0.55 1.96
N LEU A 212 12.81 -1.11 3.09
CA LEU A 212 13.43 -2.25 3.73
C LEU A 212 12.40 -2.93 4.66
N LEU A 213 12.26 -4.25 4.56
CA LEU A 213 11.47 -5.01 5.53
C LEU A 213 12.02 -4.85 6.95
N GLN A 214 11.13 -4.97 7.93
CA GLN A 214 11.48 -5.04 9.34
C GLN A 214 12.10 -6.40 9.71
N ALA A 215 12.85 -6.42 10.79
CA ALA A 215 13.45 -7.65 11.31
C ALA A 215 12.38 -8.70 11.66
N GLY A 216 12.71 -9.98 11.47
CA GLY A 216 11.88 -11.11 11.87
C GLY A 216 10.69 -11.42 10.95
N VAL A 217 10.58 -10.77 9.80
CA VAL A 217 9.60 -11.15 8.77
C VAL A 217 10.06 -12.44 8.09
N PRO A 218 9.23 -13.49 8.03
CA PRO A 218 9.49 -14.65 7.20
C PRO A 218 9.47 -14.25 5.73
N VAL A 219 10.53 -14.56 5.01
CA VAL A 219 10.67 -14.31 3.57
C VAL A 219 10.98 -15.62 2.85
N HIS A 220 10.62 -15.67 1.58
CA HIS A 220 11.05 -16.71 0.66
C HIS A 220 12.07 -16.17 -0.33
N GLU A 221 12.88 -17.04 -0.93
CA GLU A 221 13.85 -16.66 -1.95
C GLU A 221 13.15 -15.90 -3.09
N GLY A 222 13.75 -14.78 -3.51
CA GLY A 222 13.19 -13.89 -4.52
C GLY A 222 12.10 -12.94 -4.03
N MET A 223 11.63 -13.05 -2.78
CA MET A 223 10.65 -12.13 -2.20
C MET A 223 11.21 -10.71 -2.15
N LYS A 224 10.42 -9.74 -2.62
CA LYS A 224 10.79 -8.33 -2.57
C LYS A 224 10.93 -7.89 -1.11
N SER A 225 12.14 -7.48 -0.72
CA SER A 225 12.50 -7.23 0.67
C SER A 225 13.18 -5.87 0.91
N GLY A 226 13.52 -5.15 -0.14
CA GLY A 226 14.02 -3.77 -0.07
C GLY A 226 13.96 -3.06 -1.41
N ASP A 227 14.32 -1.78 -1.42
CA ASP A 227 14.32 -0.95 -2.62
C ASP A 227 15.23 0.28 -2.48
N VAL A 228 16.05 0.54 -3.48
CA VAL A 228 16.98 1.68 -3.54
C VAL A 228 16.43 2.75 -4.49
N ASP A 229 16.45 4.03 -4.08
CA ASP A 229 16.19 5.16 -4.95
C ASP A 229 17.49 5.67 -5.55
N PRO A 230 17.73 5.50 -6.86
CA PRO A 230 18.97 5.95 -7.50
C PRO A 230 19.15 7.47 -7.48
N ARG A 231 18.07 8.23 -7.20
CA ARG A 231 18.15 9.69 -7.09
C ARG A 231 18.87 10.15 -5.81
N GLY A 232 19.09 9.26 -4.83
CA GLY A 232 19.86 9.54 -3.63
C GLY A 232 19.23 10.55 -2.65
N LYS A 233 17.92 10.82 -2.80
CA LYS A 233 17.20 11.81 -2.00
C LYS A 233 16.52 11.17 -0.79
N ARG A 234 17.06 11.41 0.41
CA ARG A 234 16.52 10.88 1.67
C ARG A 234 15.08 11.33 1.89
N GLU A 235 14.75 12.57 1.54
CA GLU A 235 13.43 13.16 1.74
C GLU A 235 12.31 12.38 1.01
N ASN A 236 12.63 11.64 -0.07
CA ASN A 236 11.65 10.80 -0.76
C ASN A 236 11.25 9.54 0.04
N CYS A 237 11.97 9.23 1.12
CA CYS A 237 11.62 8.16 2.04
C CYS A 237 10.43 8.54 2.93
N ASP A 238 10.19 9.84 3.13
CA ASP A 238 9.27 10.37 4.14
C ASP A 238 7.94 10.85 3.53
N THR A 239 7.78 10.75 2.20
CA THR A 239 6.58 11.17 1.47
C THR A 239 5.99 10.06 0.60
N ALA A 240 4.67 10.04 0.49
CA ALA A 240 3.94 9.19 -0.44
C ALA A 240 4.42 9.44 -1.87
N SER A 241 4.43 8.37 -2.68
CA SER A 241 4.88 8.49 -4.07
C SER A 241 3.84 9.23 -4.94
N ASP A 242 4.34 9.88 -5.99
CA ASP A 242 3.53 10.39 -7.11
C ASP A 242 2.44 9.40 -7.58
N LYS A 243 2.82 8.12 -7.70
CA LYS A 243 1.95 7.02 -8.08
C LYS A 243 0.86 6.77 -7.03
N ALA A 244 1.22 6.70 -5.76
CA ALA A 244 0.26 6.48 -4.69
C ALA A 244 -0.76 7.63 -4.63
N LEU A 245 -0.31 8.87 -4.80
CA LEU A 245 -1.17 10.06 -4.83
C LEU A 245 -2.06 10.13 -6.07
N ALA A 246 -1.59 9.72 -7.25
CA ALA A 246 -2.37 9.67 -8.48
C ALA A 246 -3.48 8.61 -8.38
N VAL A 247 -3.14 7.41 -7.88
CA VAL A 247 -4.12 6.35 -7.62
C VAL A 247 -5.14 6.80 -6.57
N GLY A 248 -4.71 7.46 -5.50
CA GLY A 248 -5.61 8.04 -4.51
C GLY A 248 -6.57 9.09 -5.09
N GLY A 249 -6.11 9.88 -6.07
CA GLY A 249 -6.97 10.80 -6.82
C GLY A 249 -8.06 10.07 -7.60
N GLY A 250 -7.71 8.99 -8.32
CA GLY A 250 -8.68 8.15 -9.03
C GLY A 250 -9.70 7.48 -8.10
N VAL A 251 -9.25 6.98 -6.95
CA VAL A 251 -10.18 6.41 -5.95
C VAL A 251 -11.14 7.48 -5.42
N LEU A 252 -10.65 8.68 -5.12
CA LEU A 252 -11.50 9.79 -4.68
C LEU A 252 -12.51 10.18 -5.76
N GLU A 253 -12.09 10.29 -7.02
CA GLU A 253 -12.98 10.55 -8.17
C GLU A 253 -14.10 9.50 -8.26
N ALA A 254 -13.75 8.22 -8.21
CA ALA A 254 -14.72 7.12 -8.27
C ALA A 254 -15.71 7.14 -7.08
N LEU A 255 -15.23 7.41 -5.86
CA LEU A 255 -16.10 7.54 -4.69
C LEU A 255 -17.10 8.68 -4.86
N LEU A 256 -16.63 9.84 -5.32
CA LEU A 256 -17.51 11.00 -5.54
C LEU A 256 -18.53 10.73 -6.65
N HIS A 257 -18.14 10.01 -7.71
CA HIS A 257 -19.03 9.61 -8.80
C HIS A 257 -20.19 8.75 -8.30
N PHE A 258 -19.93 7.72 -7.49
CA PHE A 258 -20.99 6.81 -7.02
C PHE A 258 -21.73 7.29 -5.77
N SER A 259 -21.15 8.18 -4.98
CA SER A 259 -21.77 8.68 -3.75
C SER A 259 -22.86 9.75 -3.99
N ASN A 260 -22.97 10.28 -5.22
CA ASN A 260 -23.89 11.36 -5.59
C ASN A 260 -23.80 12.62 -4.70
N VAL A 261 -22.69 12.83 -4.00
CA VAL A 261 -22.51 13.96 -3.07
C VAL A 261 -22.35 15.31 -3.80
N LEU A 262 -22.01 15.29 -5.09
CA LEU A 262 -21.72 16.48 -5.90
C LEU A 262 -22.77 16.77 -6.99
N HIS A 263 -23.97 16.17 -6.91
CA HIS A 263 -25.06 16.34 -7.88
C HIS A 263 -26.28 17.02 -7.28
#